data_AF-A0A0F3GTX8-F1
#
_entry.id   AF-A0A0F3GTX8-F1
#
_cell.length_a   1.000
_cell.length_b   1.000
_cell.length_c   1.000
_cell.angle_alpha   90.00
_cell.angle_beta   90.00
_cell.angle_gamma   90.00
#
_symmetry.space_group_name_H-M   'P 1'
#
loop_
_entity.id
_entity.type
_entity.pdbx_description
1 polymer ?
#
loop_
_entity_poly.entity_id
_entity_poly.type
_entity_poly.pdbx_seq_one_letter_code
_entity_poly.pdbx_strand_id
1 'polypeptide(L)' 'VMADEELFRCMEVSLNVRPEDMPGKPLRRVVCSSCAEHVSDARESVVDGKVLCRACQIGAYYTLR' A
#
# COMPACT_ATOMS: atom_id res chain seq x y z
N VAL A 1 36.15 1.01 -19.31
CA VAL A 1 34.72 0.88 -18.95
C VAL A 1 34.43 -0.61 -18.89
N MET A 2 33.81 -1.09 -17.82
CA MET A 2 33.45 -2.51 -17.66
C MET A 2 32.13 -2.81 -18.36
N ALA A 3 31.92 -4.06 -18.75
CA ALA A 3 30.69 -4.50 -19.40
C ALA A 3 29.57 -4.72 -18.38
N ASP A 4 28.31 -4.53 -18.79
CA ASP A 4 27.15 -4.64 -17.91
C ASP A 4 26.99 -6.06 -17.35
N GLU A 5 27.41 -7.09 -18.09
CA GLU A 5 27.33 -8.50 -17.69
C GLU A 5 28.32 -8.84 -16.56
N GLU A 6 29.39 -8.05 -16.40
CA GLU A 6 30.32 -8.19 -15.28
C GLU A 6 29.80 -7.52 -14.00
N LEU A 7 28.84 -6.60 -14.16
CA LEU A 7 28.30 -5.78 -13.07
C LEU A 7 26.94 -6.30 -12.58
N PHE A 8 26.14 -6.91 -13.47
CA PHE A 8 24.74 -7.25 -13.20
C PHE A 8 24.39 -8.68 -13.62
N ARG A 9 23.43 -9.27 -12.90
CA ARG A 9 22.78 -10.54 -13.26
C ARG A 9 21.28 -10.33 -13.30
N CYS A 10 20.67 -10.65 -14.45
CA CYS A 10 19.22 -10.62 -14.62
C CYS A 10 18.67 -12.05 -14.57
N MET A 11 17.53 -12.22 -13.89
CA MET A 11 16.81 -13.50 -13.83
C MET A 11 15.32 -13.24 -13.95
N GLU A 12 14.65 -14.09 -14.73
CA GLU A 12 13.20 -14.09 -14.81
C GLU A 12 12.61 -14.70 -13.53
N VAL A 13 11.61 -14.02 -12.96
CA VAL A 13 10.92 -14.43 -11.74
C VAL A 13 9.43 -14.17 -11.87
N SER A 14 8.63 -15.02 -11.21
CA SER A 14 7.18 -14.84 -11.09
C SER A 14 6.84 -14.30 -9.72
N LEU A 15 5.98 -13.28 -9.66
CA LEU A 15 5.52 -12.67 -8.41
C LEU A 15 4.02 -12.93 -8.22
N ASN A 16 3.63 -13.28 -7.00
CA ASN A 16 2.23 -13.26 -6.59
C ASN A 16 1.94 -11.94 -5.87
N VAL A 17 1.59 -10.92 -6.65
CA VAL A 17 1.26 -9.58 -6.15
C VAL A 17 -0.25 -9.43 -6.11
N ARG A 18 -0.78 -8.88 -5.02
CA ARG A 18 -2.22 -8.61 -4.92
C ARG A 18 -2.62 -7.52 -5.90
N PRO A 19 -3.83 -7.55 -6.49
CA PRO A 19 -4.27 -6.53 -7.43
C PRO A 19 -4.15 -5.10 -6.89
N GLU A 20 -4.43 -4.87 -5.61
CA GLU A 20 -4.31 -3.58 -4.94
C GLU A 20 -2.87 -3.06 -4.78
N ASP A 21 -1.87 -3.94 -4.87
CA ASP A 21 -0.46 -3.58 -4.77
C ASP A 21 0.16 -3.33 -6.17
N MET A 22 -0.59 -3.59 -7.25
CA MET A 22 -0.13 -3.37 -8.61
C MET A 22 -0.12 -1.87 -8.95
N PRO A 23 0.88 -1.39 -9.71
CA PRO A 23 0.89 -0.02 -10.19
C PRO A 23 -0.31 0.23 -11.12
N GLY A 24 -0.97 1.38 -10.96
CA GLY A 24 -2.12 1.74 -11.78
C GLY A 24 -3.07 2.71 -11.11
N LYS A 25 -4.28 2.81 -11.67
CA LYS A 25 -5.37 3.56 -11.03
C LYS A 25 -5.87 2.79 -9.80
N PRO A 26 -6.27 3.48 -8.71
CA PRO A 26 -6.79 2.81 -7.54
C PRO A 26 -7.99 1.93 -7.87
N LEU A 27 -7.99 0.69 -7.38
CA LEU A 27 -9.06 -0.28 -7.60
C LEU A 27 -10.27 0.02 -6.71
N ARG A 28 -10.02 0.57 -5.52
CA ARG A 28 -11.07 1.00 -4.59
C ARG A 28 -10.65 2.26 -3.84
N ARG A 29 -11.64 3.02 -3.39
CA ARG A 29 -11.46 4.10 -2.43
C ARG A 29 -12.61 4.11 -1.44
N VAL A 30 -12.28 4.17 -0.15
CA VAL A 30 -13.24 4.25 0.96
C VAL A 30 -12.92 5.45 1.85
N VAL A 31 -13.80 5.78 2.79
CA VAL A 31 -13.60 6.88 3.74
C VAL A 31 -13.41 6.31 5.15
N CYS A 32 -12.35 6.74 5.83
CA CYS A 32 -12.12 6.39 7.22
C CYS A 32 -13.21 6.98 8.11
N SER A 33 -13.88 6.13 8.89
CA SER A 33 -14.95 6.54 9.82
C SER A 33 -14.44 7.39 11.00
N SER A 34 -13.13 7.41 11.27
CA SER A 34 -12.54 8.17 12.39
C SER A 34 -11.94 9.52 11.97
N CYS A 35 -11.20 9.59 10.87
CA CYS A 35 -10.52 10.82 10.44
C CYS A 35 -11.06 11.44 9.14
N ALA A 36 -12.07 10.81 8.51
CA ALA A 36 -12.66 11.23 7.24
C ALA A 36 -11.73 11.25 6.01
N GLU A 37 -10.48 10.78 6.14
CA GLU A 37 -9.58 10.65 5.00
C GLU A 37 -10.00 9.54 4.05
N HIS A 38 -9.65 9.70 2.77
CA HIS A 38 -9.82 8.67 1.76
C HIS A 38 -8.70 7.63 1.87
N VAL A 39 -9.09 6.36 2.01
CA VAL A 39 -8.18 5.21 1.97
C VAL A 39 -8.33 4.53 0.62
N SER A 40 -7.21 4.34 -0.09
CA SER A 40 -7.19 3.70 -1.41
C SER A 40 -6.59 2.30 -1.31
N ASP A 41 -6.98 1.43 -2.25
CA ASP A 41 -6.31 0.15 -2.51
C ASP A 41 -6.23 -0.77 -1.29
N ALA A 42 -7.38 -1.01 -0.65
CA ALA A 42 -7.52 -2.03 0.39
C ALA A 42 -6.67 -1.79 1.65
N ARG A 43 -6.22 -0.56 1.89
CA ARG A 43 -5.39 -0.22 3.05
C ARG A 43 -6.20 0.03 4.31
N GLU A 44 -7.52 -0.03 4.22
CA GLU A 44 -8.44 0.06 5.34
C GLU A 44 -8.56 -1.28 6.10
N SER A 45 -9.00 -1.19 7.34
CA SER A 45 -9.46 -2.31 8.14
C SER A 45 -10.92 -2.12 8.54
N VAL A 46 -11.62 -3.20 8.86
CA VAL A 46 -12.96 -3.13 9.44
C VAL A 46 -12.87 -3.60 10.89
N VAL A 47 -13.13 -2.69 11.83
CA VAL A 47 -13.13 -2.96 13.27
C VAL A 47 -14.46 -2.51 13.84
N ASP A 48 -15.18 -3.41 14.51
CA ASP A 48 -16.52 -3.16 15.06
C ASP A 48 -17.49 -2.55 14.03
N GLY A 49 -17.43 -3.03 12.79
CA GLY A 49 -18.25 -2.54 11.67
C GLY A 49 -17.86 -1.18 11.11
N LYS A 50 -16.80 -0.54 11.62
CA LYS A 50 -16.28 0.74 11.15
C LYS A 50 -15.09 0.54 10.23
N VAL A 51 -15.06 1.28 9.13
CA VAL A 51 -13.93 1.32 8.20
C VAL A 51 -12.89 2.28 8.75
N LEU A 52 -11.67 1.81 9.02
CA LEU A 52 -10.58 2.61 9.60
C LEU A 52 -9.34 2.59 8.71
N CYS A 53 -8.70 3.75 8.53
CA CYS A 53 -7.37 3.80 7.95
C CYS A 53 -6.36 3.16 8.93
N ARG A 54 -5.21 2.72 8.39
CA ARG A 54 -4.15 2.11 9.20
C ARG A 54 -3.71 2.99 10.36
N ALA A 55 -3.59 4.30 10.16
CA ALA A 55 -3.19 5.25 11.21
C ALA A 55 -4.20 5.30 12.38
N CYS A 56 -5.51 5.34 12.09
CA CYS A 56 -6.53 5.32 13.13
C CYS A 56 -6.69 3.95 13.80
N GLN A 57 -6.36 2.85 13.12
CA GLN A 57 -6.48 1.51 13.66
C GLN A 57 -5.30 1.13 14.58
N ILE A 58 -4.07 1.31 14.10
CA ILE A 58 -2.86 0.78 14.76
C ILE A 58 -1.84 1.87 15.13
N GLY A 59 -2.15 3.13 14.88
CA GLY A 59 -1.26 4.27 15.12
C GLY A 59 -0.59 4.79 13.84
N ALA A 60 -0.37 6.11 13.80
CA ALA A 60 0.40 6.77 12.76
C ALA A 60 1.91 6.62 13.02
N TYR A 61 2.71 6.59 11.95
CA TYR A 61 4.18 6.61 12.05
C TYR A 61 4.74 8.03 12.30
N TYR A 62 3.86 9.02 12.44
CA TYR A 62 4.18 10.43 12.60
C TYR A 62 3.29 11.06 13.67
N THR A 63 3.73 12.21 14.19
CA THR A 63 2.95 13.05 15.11
C THR A 63 2.70 14.41 14.46
N LEU A 64 1.49 14.92 14.62
CA LEU A 64 1.18 16.31 14.26
C LEU A 64 1.79 17.25 15.32
N ARG A 65 2.20 18.44 14.89
CA ARG A 65 2.65 19.52 15.78
C ARG A 65 1.53 20.53 15.99
#